data_AF-A0A1I1TTD8-F1
#
_entry.id   AF-A0A1I1TTD8-F1
#
_cell.length_a   1.000
_cell.length_b   1.000
_cell.length_c   1.000
_cell.angle_alpha   90.00
_cell.angle_beta   90.00
_cell.angle_gamma   90.00
#
_symmetry.space_group_name_H-M   'P 1'
#
loop_
_entity.id
_entity.type
_entity.pdbx_description
1 polymer ?
#
loop_
_entity_poly.entity_id
_entity_poly.type
_entity_poly.pdbx_seq_one_letter_code
_entity_poly.pdbx_strand_id
1 'polypeptide(L)'
;MSGQGAAEAEQPTPEGVIAAAEAEEKEAAELLHALEDRVRDGDETVQPEQIEKARGLRRFAQLRREVAARRAEKLKQQQIDNLAAERRDAFLAEIAPHDITRVPELQRQITDALAELLELCEAYDQVVLKHANGLASGGRQTTLPIRGDFDGVKAWIELDGKMYRRPGGKNLADNAVNAGRQRHFKAVQERAQQRRERAAKGRL
;
A
#
# COMPACT_ATOMS: atom_id res chain seq x y z
N MET A 1 34.71 32.52 -23.20
CA MET A 1 34.46 31.08 -23.44
C MET A 1 33.01 30.82 -23.11
N SER A 2 32.15 30.97 -24.12
CA SER A 2 30.70 30.86 -23.98
C SER A 2 30.31 29.40 -24.18
N GLY A 3 29.91 28.74 -23.08
CA GLY A 3 29.39 27.39 -23.11
C GLY A 3 28.05 27.37 -23.83
N GLN A 4 28.00 26.64 -24.95
CA GLN A 4 26.79 26.30 -25.68
C GLN A 4 25.84 25.55 -24.73
N GLY A 5 24.69 26.15 -24.44
CA GLY A 5 23.55 25.44 -23.90
C GLY A 5 23.09 24.42 -24.95
N ALA A 6 23.49 23.17 -24.77
CA ALA A 6 22.88 22.06 -25.48
C ALA A 6 21.40 22.07 -25.08
N ALA A 7 20.53 22.51 -25.99
CA ALA A 7 19.11 22.34 -25.84
C ALA A 7 18.86 20.85 -25.63
N GLU A 8 18.48 20.48 -24.41
CA GLU A 8 17.91 19.17 -24.12
C GLU A 8 16.78 18.98 -25.12
N ALA A 9 17.01 18.14 -26.12
CA ALA A 9 16.01 17.79 -27.11
C ALA A 9 14.88 17.12 -26.33
N GLU A 10 13.81 17.87 -26.11
CA GLU A 10 12.61 17.44 -25.40
C GLU A 10 12.18 16.10 -26.00
N GLN A 11 12.31 15.03 -25.22
CA GLN A 11 12.07 13.69 -25.74
C GLN A 11 10.61 13.61 -26.20
N PRO A 12 10.36 13.15 -27.43
CA PRO A 12 9.01 13.16 -27.98
C PRO A 12 8.11 12.26 -27.14
N THR A 13 7.00 12.82 -26.64
CA THR A 13 6.03 12.06 -25.85
C THR A 13 5.32 11.03 -26.74
N PRO A 14 4.89 9.87 -26.18
CA PRO A 14 4.11 8.88 -26.95
C PRO A 14 2.90 9.51 -27.67
N GLU A 15 2.23 10.45 -26.99
CA GLU A 15 1.08 11.18 -27.50
C GLU A 15 1.48 12.11 -28.65
N GLY A 16 2.60 12.83 -28.54
CA GLY A 16 3.10 13.70 -29.61
C GLY A 16 3.49 12.94 -30.88
N VAL A 17 4.07 11.75 -30.73
CA VAL A 17 4.45 10.90 -31.88
C VAL A 17 3.22 10.40 -32.65
N ILE A 18 2.15 10.02 -31.94
CA ILE A 18 0.89 9.60 -32.57
C ILE A 18 0.20 10.81 -33.21
N ALA A 19 0.06 11.91 -32.47
CA ALA A 19 -0.65 13.10 -32.95
C ALA A 19 -0.02 13.67 -34.24
N ALA A 20 1.31 13.70 -34.33
CA ALA A 20 2.00 14.15 -35.54
C ALA A 20 1.71 13.25 -36.75
N ALA A 21 1.70 11.92 -36.55
CA ALA A 21 1.42 10.98 -37.64
C ALA A 21 -0.07 10.95 -38.04
N GLU A 22 -0.98 11.19 -37.10
CA GLU A 22 -2.41 11.34 -37.38
C GLU A 22 -2.73 12.63 -38.14
N ALA A 23 -2.03 13.74 -37.83
CA ALA A 23 -2.12 14.96 -38.60
C ALA A 23 -1.66 14.75 -40.05
N GLU A 24 -0.51 14.08 -40.26
CA GLU A 24 0.00 13.75 -41.59
C GLU A 24 -0.96 12.86 -42.39
N GLU A 25 -1.57 11.84 -41.76
CA GLU A 25 -2.58 11.00 -42.43
C GLU A 25 -3.82 11.82 -42.82
N LYS A 26 -4.29 12.69 -41.93
CA LYS A 26 -5.45 13.53 -42.16
C LYS A 26 -5.22 14.49 -43.33
N GLU A 27 -4.10 15.20 -43.34
CA GLU A 27 -3.73 16.12 -44.43
C GLU A 27 -3.65 15.40 -45.79
N ALA A 28 -3.04 14.20 -45.82
CA ALA A 28 -2.95 13.40 -47.04
C ALA A 28 -4.32 12.88 -47.50
N ALA A 29 -5.22 12.55 -46.58
CA ALA A 29 -6.58 12.13 -46.89
C ALA A 29 -7.43 13.29 -47.42
N GLU A 30 -7.33 14.47 -46.80
CA GLU A 30 -8.02 15.69 -47.25
C GLU A 30 -7.56 16.12 -48.64
N LEU A 31 -6.25 16.04 -48.93
CA LEU A 31 -5.70 16.32 -50.26
C LEU A 31 -6.28 15.38 -51.33
N LEU A 32 -6.32 14.07 -51.05
CA LEU A 32 -6.88 13.10 -51.99
C LEU A 32 -8.38 13.37 -52.24
N HIS A 33 -9.14 13.60 -51.17
CA HIS A 33 -10.57 13.89 -51.26
C HIS A 33 -10.83 15.16 -52.09
N ALA A 34 -10.07 16.23 -51.86
CA ALA A 34 -10.20 17.47 -52.60
C ALA A 34 -9.90 17.31 -54.10
N LEU A 35 -8.93 16.46 -54.47
CA LEU A 35 -8.64 16.16 -55.87
C LEU A 35 -9.75 15.29 -56.51
N GLU A 36 -10.28 14.31 -55.77
CA GLU A 36 -11.38 13.45 -56.25
C GLU A 36 -12.69 14.23 -56.45
N ASP A 37 -12.98 15.20 -55.57
CA ASP A 37 -14.14 16.09 -55.72
C ASP A 37 -14.01 16.98 -56.96
N ARG A 38 -12.84 17.59 -57.20
CA ARG A 38 -12.60 18.41 -58.40
C ARG A 38 -12.82 17.62 -59.70
N VAL A 39 -12.35 16.37 -59.74
CA VAL A 39 -12.60 15.48 -60.89
C VAL A 39 -14.10 15.20 -61.05
N ARG A 40 -14.83 14.99 -59.95
CA ARG A 40 -16.29 14.78 -59.97
C ARG A 40 -17.06 15.99 -60.46
N ASP A 41 -16.56 17.19 -60.16
CA ASP A 41 -17.11 18.47 -60.61
C ASP A 41 -16.75 18.81 -62.07
N GLY A 42 -15.99 17.94 -62.76
CA GLY A 42 -15.64 18.10 -64.16
C GLY A 42 -14.39 18.96 -64.41
N ASP A 43 -13.53 19.14 -63.40
CA ASP A 43 -12.26 19.85 -63.56
C ASP A 43 -11.24 19.00 -64.36
N GLU A 44 -11.14 19.27 -65.66
CA GLU A 44 -10.20 18.60 -66.58
C GLU A 44 -8.73 18.96 -66.32
N THR A 45 -8.44 19.94 -65.44
CA THR A 45 -7.06 20.28 -65.10
C THR A 45 -6.41 19.27 -64.14
N VAL A 46 -7.21 18.46 -63.44
CA VAL A 46 -6.72 17.42 -62.55
C VAL A 46 -6.25 16.21 -63.37
N GLN A 47 -4.96 15.92 -63.28
CA GLN A 47 -4.35 14.82 -64.02
C GLN A 47 -4.44 13.50 -63.24
N PRO A 48 -4.61 12.34 -63.91
CA PRO A 48 -4.63 11.03 -63.25
C PRO A 48 -3.41 10.78 -62.34
N GLU A 49 -2.23 11.26 -62.75
CA GLU A 49 -0.99 11.11 -61.99
C GLU A 49 -1.03 11.85 -60.64
N GLN A 50 -1.81 12.94 -60.53
CA GLN A 50 -1.98 13.67 -59.28
C GLN A 50 -2.79 12.86 -58.26
N ILE A 51 -3.84 12.16 -58.73
CA ILE A 51 -4.65 11.26 -57.90
C ILE A 51 -3.81 10.09 -57.42
N GLU A 52 -3.04 9.45 -58.31
CA GLU A 52 -2.16 8.35 -57.94
C GLU A 52 -1.07 8.78 -56.95
N LYS A 53 -0.49 9.98 -57.15
CA LYS A 53 0.45 10.55 -56.18
C LYS A 53 -0.20 10.79 -54.82
N ALA A 54 -1.41 11.34 -54.77
CA ALA A 54 -2.14 11.58 -53.52
C ALA A 54 -2.52 10.26 -52.82
N ARG A 55 -2.93 9.22 -53.57
CA ARG A 55 -3.13 7.86 -53.05
C ARG A 55 -1.85 7.30 -52.43
N GLY A 56 -0.73 7.45 -53.12
CA GLY A 56 0.59 7.05 -52.63
C GLY A 56 0.98 7.77 -51.33
N LEU A 57 0.79 9.09 -51.27
CA LEU A 57 1.03 9.90 -50.07
C LEU A 57 0.16 9.42 -48.89
N ARG A 58 -1.14 9.23 -49.11
CA ARG A 58 -2.06 8.72 -48.09
C ARG A 58 -1.62 7.36 -47.57
N ARG A 59 -1.26 6.43 -48.46
CA ARG A 59 -0.80 5.09 -48.07
C ARG A 59 0.49 5.16 -47.24
N PHE A 60 1.39 6.07 -47.60
CA PHE A 60 2.64 6.24 -46.87
C PHE A 60 2.41 6.87 -45.48
N ALA A 61 1.52 7.86 -45.37
CA ALA A 61 1.12 8.45 -44.10
C ALA A 61 0.47 7.41 -43.16
N GLN A 62 -0.36 6.51 -43.69
CA GLN A 62 -0.90 5.37 -42.94
C GLN A 62 0.19 4.48 -42.34
N LEU A 63 1.18 4.09 -43.16
CA LEU A 63 2.31 3.28 -42.68
C LEU A 63 3.13 4.01 -41.61
N ARG A 64 3.32 5.33 -41.76
CA ARG A 64 3.99 6.16 -40.75
C ARG A 64 3.20 6.19 -39.45
N ARG A 65 1.88 6.31 -39.50
CA ARG A 65 1.00 6.21 -38.32
C ARG A 65 1.12 4.86 -37.63
N GLU A 66 1.13 3.75 -38.38
CA GLU A 66 1.33 2.43 -37.78
C GLU A 66 2.68 2.31 -37.07
N VAL A 67 3.75 2.83 -37.68
CA VAL A 67 5.08 2.87 -37.07
C VAL A 67 5.10 3.78 -35.85
N ALA A 68 4.45 4.94 -35.92
CA ALA A 68 4.32 5.88 -34.81
C ALA A 68 3.59 5.25 -33.62
N ALA A 69 2.49 4.52 -33.86
CA ALA A 69 1.77 3.79 -32.84
C ALA A 69 2.66 2.74 -32.14
N ARG A 70 3.40 1.92 -32.91
CA ARG A 70 4.35 0.94 -32.33
C ARG A 70 5.46 1.62 -31.53
N ARG A 71 5.97 2.76 -31.99
CA ARG A 71 7.00 3.53 -31.27
C ARG A 71 6.44 4.12 -29.97
N ALA A 72 5.25 4.69 -30.00
CA ALA A 72 4.58 5.24 -28.84
C ALA A 72 4.31 4.17 -27.78
N GLU A 73 3.86 2.97 -28.19
CA GLU A 73 3.69 1.84 -27.28
C GLU A 73 5.01 1.41 -26.63
N LYS A 74 6.09 1.32 -27.42
CA LYS A 74 7.42 1.00 -26.91
C LYS A 74 7.91 2.06 -25.91
N LEU A 75 7.72 3.35 -26.21
CA LEU A 75 8.09 4.45 -25.31
C LEU A 75 7.28 4.38 -24.01
N LYS A 76 5.99 4.11 -24.09
CA LYS A 76 5.12 3.94 -22.92
C LYS A 76 5.58 2.78 -22.04
N GLN A 77 5.93 1.65 -22.64
CA GLN A 77 6.45 0.50 -21.90
C GLN A 77 7.78 0.84 -21.22
N GLN A 78 8.70 1.51 -21.93
CA GLN A 78 9.97 1.96 -21.36
C GLN A 78 9.77 2.91 -20.18
N GLN A 79 8.82 3.84 -20.25
CA GLN A 79 8.49 4.74 -19.14
C GLN A 79 7.97 3.96 -17.93
N ILE A 80 7.12 2.96 -18.14
CA ILE A 80 6.60 2.10 -17.07
C ILE A 80 7.76 1.32 -16.42
N ASP A 81 8.64 0.73 -17.24
CA ASP A 81 9.76 -0.08 -16.76
C ASP A 81 10.76 0.77 -15.96
N ASN A 82 11.06 2.00 -16.42
CA ASN A 82 11.91 2.94 -15.71
C ASN A 82 11.31 3.32 -14.35
N LEU A 83 10.03 3.70 -14.32
CA LEU A 83 9.34 4.01 -13.06
C LEU A 83 9.30 2.81 -12.10
N ALA A 84 9.14 1.59 -12.63
CA ALA A 84 9.18 0.37 -11.83
C ALA A 84 10.58 0.12 -11.25
N ALA A 85 11.63 0.34 -12.05
CA ALA A 85 13.02 0.24 -11.60
C ALA A 85 13.33 1.26 -10.49
N GLU A 86 12.95 2.53 -10.69
CA GLU A 86 13.12 3.59 -9.69
C GLU A 86 12.42 3.26 -8.36
N ARG A 87 11.17 2.77 -8.42
CA ARG A 87 10.43 2.35 -7.23
C ARG A 87 11.09 1.19 -6.50
N ARG A 88 11.59 0.19 -7.26
CA ARG A 88 12.31 -0.94 -6.69
C ARG A 88 13.59 -0.47 -6.00
N ASP A 89 14.36 0.38 -6.67
CA ASP A 89 15.64 0.84 -6.16
C ASP A 89 15.46 1.74 -4.93
N ALA A 90 14.42 2.59 -4.91
CA ALA A 90 14.02 3.35 -3.73
C ALA A 90 13.61 2.46 -2.55
N PHE A 91 12.82 1.41 -2.80
CA PHE A 91 12.44 0.42 -1.79
C PHE A 91 13.64 -0.34 -1.23
N LEU A 92 14.58 -0.75 -2.09
CA LEU A 92 15.81 -1.39 -1.66
C LEU A 92 16.69 -0.44 -0.84
N ALA A 93 16.77 0.83 -1.21
CA ALA A 93 17.49 1.85 -0.44
C ALA A 93 16.85 2.12 0.93
N GLU A 94 15.51 2.09 1.03
CA GLU A 94 14.79 2.21 2.31
C GLU A 94 15.09 1.03 3.24
N ILE A 95 15.25 -0.17 2.68
CA ILE A 95 15.48 -1.38 3.46
C ILE A 95 16.96 -1.63 3.77
N ALA A 96 17.88 -1.15 2.92
CA ALA A 96 19.32 -1.37 3.08
C ALA A 96 19.90 -1.05 4.47
N PRO A 97 19.43 -0.02 5.21
CA PRO A 97 19.89 0.26 6.57
C PRO A 97 19.39 -0.75 7.62
N HIS A 98 18.36 -1.52 7.30
CA HIS A 98 17.75 -2.49 8.21
C HIS A 98 18.39 -3.86 8.04
N ASP A 99 18.91 -4.40 9.15
CA ASP A 99 19.41 -5.77 9.18
C ASP A 99 18.25 -6.77 9.25
N ILE A 100 17.69 -7.11 8.08
CA ILE A 100 16.57 -8.06 7.97
C ILE A 100 16.99 -9.45 8.49
N THR A 101 18.28 -9.78 8.47
CA THR A 101 18.78 -11.08 8.94
C THR A 101 18.59 -11.28 10.44
N ARG A 102 18.46 -10.18 11.20
CA ARG A 102 18.17 -10.20 12.64
C ARG A 102 16.69 -10.30 12.97
N VAL A 103 15.79 -10.19 12.00
CA VAL A 103 14.34 -10.26 12.26
C VAL A 103 13.94 -11.57 12.98
N PRO A 104 14.41 -12.76 12.56
CA PRO A 104 14.07 -14.00 13.27
C PRO A 104 14.64 -14.04 14.69
N GLU A 105 15.85 -13.52 14.90
CA GLU A 105 16.48 -13.42 16.22
C GLU A 105 15.66 -12.52 17.15
N LEU A 106 15.33 -11.31 16.70
CA LEU A 106 14.52 -10.34 17.45
C LEU A 106 13.12 -10.89 17.75
N GLN A 107 12.50 -11.57 16.79
CA GLN A 107 11.20 -12.20 16.98
C GLN A 107 11.25 -13.27 18.09
N ARG A 108 12.31 -14.08 18.12
CA ARG A 108 12.53 -15.07 19.18
C ARG A 108 12.71 -14.39 20.53
N GLN A 109 13.56 -13.36 20.62
CA GLN A 109 13.78 -12.60 21.87
C GLN A 109 12.47 -12.01 22.42
N ILE A 110 11.62 -11.43 21.56
CA ILE A 110 10.31 -10.90 21.97
C ILE A 110 9.42 -12.03 22.50
N THR A 111 9.43 -13.18 21.84
CA THR A 111 8.60 -14.33 22.25
C THR A 111 9.05 -14.88 23.60
N ASP A 112 10.36 -15.03 23.79
CA ASP A 112 10.95 -15.52 25.04
C ASP A 112 10.66 -14.55 26.21
N ALA A 113 10.82 -13.24 25.99
CA ALA A 113 10.52 -12.21 27.00
C ALA A 113 9.02 -12.17 27.36
N LEU A 114 8.12 -12.41 26.40
CA LEU A 114 6.69 -12.51 26.67
C LEU A 114 6.36 -13.76 27.49
N ALA A 115 7.04 -14.89 27.25
CA ALA A 115 6.86 -16.09 28.05
C ALA A 115 7.31 -15.87 29.50
N GLU A 116 8.48 -15.27 29.71
CA GLU A 116 8.99 -14.93 31.05
C GLU A 116 8.03 -14.00 31.81
N LEU A 117 7.49 -12.97 31.14
CA LEU A 117 6.51 -12.09 31.75
C LEU A 117 5.24 -12.84 32.17
N LEU A 118 4.77 -13.78 31.36
CA LEU A 118 3.60 -14.60 31.70
C LEU A 118 3.87 -15.49 32.92
N GLU A 119 5.04 -16.12 32.99
CA GLU A 119 5.45 -16.92 34.15
C GLU A 119 5.48 -16.09 35.44
N LEU A 120 6.01 -14.87 35.39
CA LEU A 120 6.01 -13.95 36.53
C LEU A 120 4.59 -13.55 36.98
N CYS A 121 3.69 -13.29 36.03
CA CYS A 121 2.29 -13.02 36.33
C CYS A 121 1.60 -14.23 36.99
N GLU A 122 1.83 -15.43 36.49
CA GLU A 122 1.28 -16.67 37.08
C GLU A 122 1.82 -16.92 38.49
N ALA A 123 3.13 -16.71 38.70
CA ALA A 123 3.74 -16.83 40.02
C ALA A 123 3.16 -15.83 41.02
N TYR A 124 2.97 -14.57 40.60
CA TYR A 124 2.31 -13.54 41.41
C TYR A 124 0.88 -13.96 41.79
N ASP A 125 0.09 -14.42 40.82
CA ASP A 125 -1.28 -14.88 41.06
C ASP A 125 -1.34 -16.05 42.06
N GLN A 126 -0.41 -17.02 41.95
CA GLN A 126 -0.31 -18.13 42.90
C GLN A 126 0.01 -17.66 44.32
N VAL A 127 0.93 -16.71 44.48
CA VAL A 127 1.29 -16.14 45.79
C VAL A 127 0.08 -15.43 46.40
N VAL A 128 -0.59 -14.57 45.63
CA VAL A 128 -1.80 -13.86 46.09
C VAL A 128 -2.89 -14.85 46.50
N LEU A 129 -3.16 -15.89 45.69
CA LEU A 129 -4.14 -16.92 46.00
C LEU A 129 -3.78 -17.72 47.26
N LYS A 130 -2.50 -18.10 47.44
CA LYS A 130 -2.03 -18.81 48.62
C LYS A 130 -2.23 -17.98 49.89
N HIS A 131 -1.89 -16.69 49.85
CA HIS A 131 -2.10 -15.79 50.98
C HIS A 131 -3.58 -15.56 51.27
N ALA A 132 -4.41 -15.35 50.25
CA ALA A 132 -5.86 -15.23 50.41
C ALA A 132 -6.49 -16.49 51.04
N ASN A 133 -6.10 -17.68 50.59
CA ASN A 133 -6.55 -18.94 51.17
C ASN A 133 -6.06 -19.11 52.62
N GLY A 134 -4.81 -18.74 52.93
CA GLY A 134 -4.28 -18.78 54.29
C GLY A 134 -5.06 -17.88 55.26
N LEU A 135 -5.46 -16.70 54.79
CA LEU A 135 -6.33 -15.78 55.54
C LEU A 135 -7.75 -16.33 55.74
N ALA A 136 -8.27 -17.09 54.78
CA ALA A 136 -9.63 -17.65 54.84
C ALA A 136 -9.74 -18.97 55.62
N SER A 137 -8.70 -19.81 55.63
CA SER A 137 -8.72 -21.18 56.16
C SER A 137 -8.25 -21.31 57.62
N GLY A 138 -7.59 -20.30 58.17
CA GLY A 138 -7.39 -20.21 59.61
C GLY A 138 -8.50 -19.38 60.21
N GLY A 139 -9.39 -19.97 61.01
CA GLY A 139 -10.39 -19.26 61.81
C GLY A 139 -9.81 -18.32 62.88
N ARG A 140 -8.71 -17.63 62.59
CA ARG A 140 -8.17 -16.53 63.35
C ARG A 140 -8.78 -15.25 62.80
N GLN A 141 -9.45 -14.48 63.66
CA GLN A 141 -9.78 -13.09 63.38
C GLN A 141 -8.50 -12.39 62.91
N THR A 142 -8.45 -12.07 61.62
CA THR A 142 -7.42 -11.21 61.06
C THR A 142 -7.81 -9.77 61.43
N THR A 143 -6.85 -8.97 61.88
CA THR A 143 -7.03 -7.52 62.09
C THR A 143 -7.05 -6.73 60.78
N LEU A 144 -6.84 -7.38 59.64
CA LEU A 144 -6.99 -6.79 58.33
C LEU A 144 -8.49 -6.80 57.95
N PRO A 145 -9.01 -5.74 57.32
CA PRO A 145 -10.43 -5.62 56.96
C PRO A 145 -10.76 -6.48 55.74
N ILE A 146 -10.58 -7.79 55.87
CA ILE A 146 -10.76 -8.76 54.79
C ILE A 146 -12.07 -9.50 55.04
N ARG A 147 -13.10 -9.18 54.26
CA ARG A 147 -14.37 -9.92 54.21
C ARG A 147 -14.37 -10.82 52.98
N GLY A 148 -14.60 -12.11 53.19
CA GLY A 148 -14.79 -13.10 52.13
C GLY A 148 -16.13 -13.80 52.32
N ASP A 149 -16.95 -13.81 51.27
CA ASP A 149 -18.11 -14.68 51.15
C ASP A 149 -17.80 -15.75 50.10
N PHE A 150 -18.03 -17.01 50.44
CA PHE A 150 -17.59 -18.19 49.69
C PHE A 150 -18.78 -19.06 49.31
N ASP A 151 -19.66 -18.54 48.47
CA ASP A 151 -20.77 -19.32 47.91
C ASP A 151 -20.34 -20.00 46.61
N GLY A 152 -19.58 -21.10 46.73
CA GLY A 152 -19.28 -22.17 45.75
C GLY A 152 -18.66 -21.82 44.38
N VAL A 153 -19.00 -20.66 43.80
CA VAL A 153 -18.80 -20.25 42.42
C VAL A 153 -18.25 -18.82 42.31
N LYS A 154 -18.42 -17.97 43.34
CA LYS A 154 -17.86 -16.61 43.38
C LYS A 154 -17.27 -16.35 44.75
N ALA A 155 -15.96 -16.18 44.84
CA ALA A 155 -15.38 -15.53 46.02
C ALA A 155 -15.05 -14.08 45.67
N TRP A 156 -15.19 -13.20 46.65
CA TRP A 156 -14.77 -11.81 46.56
C TRP A 156 -13.91 -11.53 47.80
N ILE A 157 -12.88 -10.72 47.63
CA ILE A 157 -11.98 -10.29 48.68
C ILE A 157 -12.04 -8.78 48.71
N GLU A 158 -12.51 -8.20 49.79
CA GLU A 158 -12.40 -6.76 50.01
C GLU A 158 -11.06 -6.46 50.70
N LEU A 159 -10.29 -5.51 50.16
CA LEU A 159 -9.04 -5.02 50.75
C LEU A 159 -9.07 -3.48 50.71
N ASP A 160 -9.01 -2.83 51.87
CA ASP A 160 -9.06 -1.35 52.00
C ASP A 160 -10.22 -0.69 51.24
N GLY A 161 -11.42 -1.29 51.28
CA GLY A 161 -12.62 -0.80 50.59
C GLY A 161 -12.68 -1.08 49.09
N LYS A 162 -11.72 -1.82 48.54
CA LYS A 162 -11.70 -2.26 47.13
C LYS A 162 -12.03 -3.75 47.03
N MET A 163 -13.00 -4.07 46.17
CA MET A 163 -13.47 -5.44 45.93
C MET A 163 -12.67 -6.12 44.82
N TYR A 164 -12.07 -7.26 45.15
CA TYR A 164 -11.33 -8.13 44.24
C TYR A 164 -12.12 -9.43 44.04
N ARG A 165 -12.60 -9.67 42.83
CA ARG A 165 -13.28 -10.94 42.50
C ARG A 165 -12.25 -12.06 42.38
N ARG A 166 -12.54 -13.23 42.94
CA ARG A 166 -11.83 -14.48 42.63
C ARG A 166 -11.77 -14.61 41.11
N PRO A 167 -10.57 -14.67 40.50
CA PRO A 167 -10.45 -14.93 39.09
C PRO A 167 -10.88 -16.39 38.88
N GLY A 168 -12.12 -16.58 38.45
CA GLY A 168 -12.61 -17.87 38.02
C GLY A 168 -11.88 -18.27 36.74
N GLY A 169 -10.91 -19.17 36.87
CA GLY A 169 -10.45 -20.13 35.86
C GLY A 169 -9.84 -19.58 34.57
N LYS A 170 -8.56 -19.88 34.34
CA LYS A 170 -7.83 -19.91 33.05
C LYS A 170 -7.83 -18.67 32.14
N ASN A 171 -8.68 -17.66 32.34
CA ASN A 171 -9.00 -16.69 31.30
C ASN A 171 -8.53 -15.26 31.58
N LEU A 172 -7.87 -14.91 32.69
CA LEU A 172 -7.46 -13.50 32.89
C LEU A 172 -6.26 -13.14 32.00
N ALA A 173 -5.25 -14.02 31.96
CA ALA A 173 -4.12 -13.90 31.04
C ALA A 173 -4.59 -13.99 29.59
N ASP A 174 -5.42 -14.99 29.24
CA ASP A 174 -5.97 -15.11 27.88
C ASP A 174 -6.87 -13.92 27.50
N ASN A 175 -7.68 -13.38 28.42
CA ASN A 175 -8.48 -12.18 28.15
C ASN A 175 -7.60 -10.93 28.03
N ALA A 176 -6.53 -10.80 28.81
CA ALA A 176 -5.58 -9.70 28.69
C ALA A 176 -4.80 -9.77 27.37
N VAL A 177 -4.35 -10.98 26.98
CA VAL A 177 -3.69 -11.24 25.70
C VAL A 177 -4.65 -11.00 24.53
N ASN A 178 -5.90 -11.47 24.62
CA ASN A 178 -6.92 -11.25 23.59
C ASN A 178 -7.34 -9.78 23.50
N ALA A 179 -7.48 -9.07 24.62
CA ALA A 179 -7.73 -7.64 24.64
C ALA A 179 -6.55 -6.85 24.07
N GLY A 180 -5.31 -7.26 24.38
CA GLY A 180 -4.10 -6.71 23.79
C GLY A 180 -4.05 -6.89 22.28
N ARG A 181 -4.33 -8.11 21.78
CA ARG A 181 -4.43 -8.43 20.35
C ARG A 181 -5.51 -7.60 19.66
N GLN A 182 -6.70 -7.47 20.25
CA GLN A 182 -7.78 -6.66 19.70
C GLN A 182 -7.42 -5.17 19.62
N ARG A 183 -6.77 -4.61 20.65
CA ARG A 183 -6.31 -3.22 20.63
C ARG A 183 -5.25 -2.99 19.56
N HIS A 184 -4.28 -3.89 19.43
CA HIS A 184 -3.25 -3.81 18.41
C HIS A 184 -3.85 -3.89 17.00
N PHE A 185 -4.77 -4.83 16.77
CA PHE A 185 -5.46 -4.99 15.50
C PHE A 185 -6.26 -3.75 15.10
N LYS A 186 -7.02 -3.15 16.04
CA LYS A 186 -7.73 -1.88 15.81
C LYS A 186 -6.77 -0.74 15.46
N ALA A 187 -5.68 -0.58 16.21
CA ALA A 187 -4.69 0.47 15.93
C ALA A 187 -4.03 0.31 14.54
N VAL A 188 -3.79 -0.92 14.10
CA VAL A 188 -3.28 -1.19 12.74
C VAL A 188 -4.31 -0.83 11.67
N GLN A 189 -5.58 -1.17 11.88
CA GLN A 189 -6.66 -0.80 10.96
C GLN A 189 -6.84 0.72 10.86
N GLU A 190 -6.83 1.42 11.99
CA GLU A 190 -6.92 2.88 12.05
C GLU A 190 -5.75 3.55 11.32
N ARG A 191 -4.51 3.07 11.51
CA ARG A 191 -3.34 3.56 10.77
C ARG A 191 -3.43 3.31 9.28
N ALA A 192 -3.93 2.14 8.87
CA ALA A 192 -4.14 1.81 7.47
C ALA A 192 -5.21 2.71 6.84
N GLN A 193 -6.29 2.99 7.56
CA GLN A 193 -7.35 3.90 7.13
C GLN A 193 -6.84 5.35 7.01
N GLN A 194 -6.11 5.84 8.01
CA GLN A 194 -5.49 7.18 7.95
C GLN A 194 -4.51 7.32 6.77
N ARG A 195 -3.74 6.27 6.46
CA ARG A 195 -2.87 6.26 5.27
C ARG A 195 -3.67 6.34 3.97
N ARG A 196 -4.78 5.61 3.85
CA ARG A 196 -5.69 5.69 2.70
C ARG A 196 -6.33 7.07 2.56
N GLU A 197 -6.79 7.66 3.66
CA GLU A 197 -7.39 9.00 3.66
C GLU A 197 -6.37 10.08 3.30
N ARG A 198 -5.13 9.99 3.79
CA ARG A 198 -4.03 10.89 3.39
C ARG A 198 -3.68 10.73 1.91
N ALA A 199 -3.62 9.50 1.41
CA ALA A 199 -3.36 9.23 -0.01
C ALA A 199 -4.49 9.74 -0.92
N ALA A 200 -5.75 9.70 -0.46
CA ALA A 200 -6.89 10.26 -1.19
C ALA A 200 -6.89 11.79 -1.19
N LYS A 201 -6.52 12.43 -0.07
CA LYS A 201 -6.45 13.90 0.05
C LYS A 201 -5.25 14.52 -0.66
N GLY A 202 -4.14 13.79 -0.80
CA GLY A 202 -2.95 14.25 -1.52
C GLY A 202 -3.00 14.04 -3.05
N ARG A 203 -4.13 13.60 -3.59
CA ARG A 203 -4.37 13.40 -5.04
C ARG A 203 -5.40 14.39 -5.64
N LEU A 204 -5.82 15.39 -4.87
CA LEU A 204 -6.61 16.54 -5.31
C LEU A 204 -5.69 17.77 -5.34
#